data_AF-A0A2V6M298-F1
#
_entry.id   AF-A0A2V6M298-F1
#
_cell.length_a   1.000
_cell.length_b   1.000
_cell.length_c   1.000
_cell.angle_alpha   90.00
_cell.angle_beta   90.00
_cell.angle_gamma   90.00
#
_symmetry.space_group_name_H-M   'P 1'
#
loop_
_entity.id
_entity.type
_entity.pdbx_description
1 polymer ?
#
loop_
_entity_poly.entity_id
_entity_poly.type
_entity_poly.pdbx_seq_one_letter_code
_entity_poly.pdbx_strand_id
1 'polypeptide(L)'
;MDCIDGLLLEDGIFISESHYLLSLIETLQYDTIYHEHLRYYSVTALRHLLEMHGFEIIHAKRIPTHGGSIRIYAARKGHYPVEGSLSHLLDNEKRRITEETLTQFARAVAQSKLDLLALLRDIKVAGARIYGIGAPSRASTLINYVGLDNSILDCVLEIKG
;
A
#
# COMPACT_ATOMS: atom_id res chain seq x y z
N MET A 1 -8.01 3.52 -19.88
CA MET A 1 -8.25 4.96 -19.66
C MET A 1 -9.36 5.49 -20.56
N ASP A 2 -9.68 4.81 -21.65
CA ASP A 2 -10.64 5.26 -22.69
C ASP A 2 -12.04 5.63 -22.15
N CYS A 3 -12.57 4.87 -21.17
CA CYS A 3 -13.84 5.25 -20.53
C CYS A 3 -13.74 6.53 -19.70
N ILE A 4 -12.61 6.74 -19.00
CA ILE A 4 -12.38 7.97 -18.23
C ILE A 4 -12.31 9.14 -19.21
N ASP A 5 -11.55 8.96 -20.30
CA ASP A 5 -11.41 9.97 -21.34
C ASP A 5 -12.77 10.37 -21.97
N GLY A 6 -13.62 9.40 -22.30
CA GLY A 6 -14.93 9.68 -22.89
C GLY A 6 -15.96 10.29 -21.92
N LEU A 7 -15.77 10.17 -20.61
CA LEU A 7 -16.71 10.68 -19.59
C LEU A 7 -16.26 11.99 -18.96
N LEU A 8 -14.95 12.28 -18.99
CA LEU A 8 -14.39 13.46 -18.34
C LEU A 8 -14.61 14.69 -19.21
N LEU A 9 -15.17 15.75 -18.60
CA LEU A 9 -15.28 17.07 -19.21
C LEU A 9 -13.92 17.56 -19.74
N GLU A 10 -13.95 18.51 -20.67
CA GLU A 10 -12.75 19.11 -21.23
C GLU A 10 -11.84 19.73 -20.16
N ASP A 11 -12.43 20.39 -19.16
CA ASP A 11 -11.78 20.94 -17.96
C ASP A 11 -11.92 20.01 -16.74
N GLY A 12 -12.22 18.73 -16.95
CA GLY A 12 -12.39 17.79 -15.84
C GLY A 12 -11.05 17.36 -15.23
N ILE A 13 -11.09 17.05 -13.93
CA ILE A 13 -9.98 16.46 -13.18
C ILE A 13 -10.37 15.05 -12.76
N PHE A 14 -9.56 14.07 -13.14
CA PHE A 14 -9.65 12.70 -12.65
C PHE A 14 -8.86 12.59 -11.34
N ILE A 15 -9.54 12.14 -10.27
CA ILE A 15 -8.93 11.93 -8.96
C ILE A 15 -8.95 10.44 -8.63
N SER A 16 -7.81 9.89 -8.26
CA SER A 16 -7.69 8.49 -7.82
C SER A 16 -6.93 8.39 -6.50
N GLU A 17 -7.30 7.38 -5.72
CA GLU A 17 -6.65 7.04 -4.45
C GLU A 17 -6.23 5.58 -4.49
N SER A 18 -5.01 5.29 -4.07
CA SER A 18 -4.48 3.93 -4.03
C SER A 18 -3.42 3.80 -2.95
N HIS A 19 -3.21 2.59 -2.43
CA HIS A 19 -2.09 2.30 -1.54
C HIS A 19 -0.77 2.74 -2.20
N TYR A 20 0.09 3.36 -1.41
CA TYR A 20 1.34 3.90 -1.92
C TYR A 20 2.50 2.92 -1.69
N LEU A 21 3.16 2.49 -2.77
CA LEU A 21 4.27 1.53 -2.70
C LEU A 21 5.37 1.97 -1.72
N LEU A 22 5.72 3.25 -1.72
CA LEU A 22 6.74 3.75 -0.79
C LEU A 22 6.27 3.65 0.68
N SER A 23 5.00 3.94 0.97
CA SER A 23 4.46 3.76 2.32
C SER A 23 4.42 2.29 2.74
N LEU A 24 4.05 1.39 1.83
CA LEU A 24 4.08 -0.06 2.06
C LEU A 24 5.49 -0.52 2.47
N ILE A 25 6.51 -0.07 1.74
CA ILE A 25 7.92 -0.38 2.04
C ILE A 25 8.34 0.23 3.38
N GLU A 26 8.06 1.53 3.59
CA GLU A 26 8.47 2.27 4.79
C GLU A 26 7.85 1.74 6.09
N THR A 27 6.66 1.14 6.00
CA THR A 27 5.89 0.68 7.16
C THR A 27 5.70 -0.84 7.21
N LEU A 28 6.42 -1.58 6.37
CA LEU A 28 6.45 -3.05 6.34
C LEU A 28 5.06 -3.70 6.16
N GLN A 29 4.18 -3.10 5.35
CA GLN A 29 2.79 -3.53 5.17
C GLN A 29 2.66 -4.72 4.20
N TYR A 30 3.45 -5.77 4.40
CA TYR A 30 3.42 -6.97 3.55
C TYR A 30 2.10 -7.73 3.62
N ASP A 31 1.31 -7.53 4.67
CA ASP A 31 -0.03 -8.08 4.83
C ASP A 31 -1.03 -7.47 3.82
N THR A 32 -0.70 -6.34 3.20
CA THR A 32 -1.47 -5.79 2.06
C THR A 32 -1.17 -6.49 0.73
N ILE A 33 -0.29 -7.50 0.72
CA ILE A 33 0.05 -8.30 -0.45
C ILE A 33 -0.84 -9.56 -0.47
N TYR A 34 -1.96 -9.48 -1.20
CA TYR A 34 -2.93 -10.58 -1.37
C TYR A 34 -3.61 -10.50 -2.73
N HIS A 35 -4.40 -11.51 -3.08
CA HIS A 35 -4.90 -11.74 -4.45
C HIS A 35 -5.74 -10.60 -5.04
N GLU A 36 -6.47 -9.82 -4.23
CA GLU A 36 -7.23 -8.68 -4.74
C GLU A 36 -6.33 -7.47 -5.09
N HIS A 37 -5.13 -7.41 -4.50
CA HIS A 37 -4.14 -6.35 -4.75
C HIS A 37 -3.12 -6.79 -5.80
N LEU A 38 -3.54 -6.73 -7.06
CA LEU A 38 -2.70 -7.10 -8.20
C LEU A 38 -1.56 -6.11 -8.48
N ARG A 39 -1.63 -4.88 -7.94
CA ARG A 39 -0.74 -3.77 -8.26
C ARG A 39 -0.42 -2.97 -7.00
N TYR A 40 0.82 -2.46 -6.93
CA TYR A 40 1.29 -1.56 -5.88
C TYR A 40 1.75 -0.28 -6.55
N TYR A 41 1.02 0.81 -6.32
CA TYR A 41 1.15 2.00 -7.13
C TYR A 41 2.25 2.92 -6.61
N SER A 42 3.06 3.42 -7.54
CA SER A 42 4.00 4.51 -7.33
C SER A 42 3.55 5.72 -8.16
N VAL A 43 3.96 6.93 -7.78
CA VAL A 43 3.65 8.15 -8.56
C VAL A 43 4.27 8.05 -9.95
N THR A 44 5.48 7.49 -10.06
CA THR A 44 6.17 7.28 -11.35
C THR A 44 5.37 6.35 -12.26
N ALA A 45 4.87 5.22 -11.73
CA ALA A 45 4.08 4.25 -12.51
C ALA A 45 2.73 4.84 -12.94
N LEU A 46 2.04 5.56 -12.04
CA LEU A 46 0.78 6.24 -12.36
C LEU A 46 0.99 7.34 -13.40
N ARG A 47 2.07 8.12 -13.29
CA ARG A 47 2.43 9.15 -14.27
C ARG A 47 2.60 8.53 -15.66
N HIS A 48 3.39 7.45 -15.75
CA HIS A 48 3.61 6.76 -17.01
C HIS A 48 2.29 6.25 -17.62
N LEU A 49 1.43 5.63 -16.81
CA LEU A 49 0.11 5.17 -17.26
C LEU A 49 -0.76 6.31 -17.80
N LEU A 50 -0.84 7.43 -17.09
CA LEU A 50 -1.67 8.57 -17.47
C LEU A 50 -1.16 9.26 -18.74
N GLU A 51 0.16 9.45 -18.85
CA GLU A 51 0.81 10.07 -20.02
C GLU A 51 0.58 9.27 -21.31
N MET A 52 0.55 7.94 -21.23
CA MET A 52 0.22 7.08 -22.38
C MET A 52 -1.18 7.33 -22.96
N HIS A 53 -2.07 7.96 -22.19
CA HIS A 53 -3.45 8.24 -22.59
C HIS A 53 -3.75 9.75 -22.68
N GLY A 54 -2.73 10.60 -22.80
CA GLY A 54 -2.90 12.05 -23.01
C GLY A 54 -3.23 12.85 -21.73
N PHE A 55 -3.07 12.24 -20.56
CA PHE A 55 -3.23 12.90 -19.26
C PHE A 55 -1.87 13.28 -18.66
N GLU A 56 -1.86 14.25 -17.77
CA GLU A 56 -0.73 14.54 -16.90
C GLU A 56 -1.16 14.68 -15.45
N ILE A 57 -0.27 14.33 -14.51
CA ILE A 57 -0.52 14.53 -13.08
C ILE A 57 -0.25 16.00 -12.77
N ILE A 58 -1.27 16.70 -12.28
CA ILE A 58 -1.19 18.12 -11.95
C ILE A 58 -0.90 18.34 -10.46
N HIS A 59 -1.34 17.40 -9.61
CA HIS A 59 -1.07 17.39 -8.18
C HIS A 59 -1.07 15.96 -7.64
N ALA A 60 -0.24 15.69 -6.63
CA ALA A 60 -0.23 14.44 -5.92
C ALA A 60 0.05 14.70 -4.43
N LYS A 61 -0.58 13.91 -3.54
CA LYS A 61 -0.30 14.01 -2.11
C LYS A 61 -0.41 12.67 -1.41
N ARG A 62 0.47 12.45 -0.44
CA ARG A 62 0.34 11.34 0.51
C ARG A 62 -0.84 11.60 1.44
N ILE A 63 -1.58 10.56 1.76
CA ILE A 63 -2.71 10.59 2.70
C ILE A 63 -2.60 9.40 3.67
N PRO A 64 -3.09 9.52 4.92
CA PRO A 64 -2.90 8.49 5.95
C PRO A 64 -3.80 7.25 5.78
N THR A 65 -4.76 7.28 4.85
CA THR A 65 -5.72 6.21 4.65
C THR A 65 -5.04 4.87 4.35
N HIS A 66 -5.61 3.80 4.92
CA HIS A 66 -5.11 2.43 4.83
C HIS A 66 -3.64 2.23 5.26
N GLY A 67 -3.13 3.14 6.10
CA GLY A 67 -1.75 3.10 6.58
C GLY A 67 -0.73 3.71 5.62
N GLY A 68 -1.19 4.43 4.58
CA GLY A 68 -0.34 5.15 3.66
C GLY A 68 -0.80 4.98 2.22
N SER A 69 -1.47 6.00 1.70
CA SER A 69 -1.97 6.02 0.33
C SER A 69 -1.49 7.26 -0.41
N ILE A 70 -1.62 7.25 -1.72
CA ILE A 70 -1.36 8.38 -2.60
C ILE A 70 -2.67 8.79 -3.27
N ARG A 71 -2.95 10.09 -3.24
CA ARG A 71 -4.03 10.69 -4.03
C ARG A 71 -3.42 11.42 -5.22
N ILE A 72 -3.84 11.04 -6.42
CA ILE A 72 -3.42 11.64 -7.68
C ILE A 72 -4.55 12.48 -8.24
N TYR A 73 -4.20 13.66 -8.74
CA TYR A 73 -5.06 14.54 -9.50
C TYR A 73 -4.47 14.65 -10.91
N ALA A 74 -5.22 14.19 -11.90
CA ALA A 74 -4.80 14.14 -13.29
C ALA A 74 -5.78 14.89 -14.17
N ALA A 75 -5.27 15.57 -15.19
CA ALA A 75 -6.08 16.28 -16.17
C ALA A 75 -5.51 16.04 -17.57
N ARG A 76 -6.27 16.46 -18.60
CA ARG A 76 -5.79 16.46 -19.98
C ARG A 76 -4.53 17.32 -20.07
N LYS A 77 -3.53 16.83 -20.81
CA LYS A 77 -2.24 17.50 -20.92
C LYS A 77 -2.39 18.94 -21.45
N GLY A 78 -1.77 19.88 -20.76
CA GLY A 78 -1.77 21.31 -21.08
C GLY A 78 -2.96 22.11 -20.53
N HIS A 79 -3.95 21.48 -19.89
CA HIS A 79 -5.13 22.19 -19.36
C HIS A 79 -4.87 22.92 -18.04
N TYR A 80 -3.98 22.39 -17.21
CA TYR A 80 -3.68 22.95 -15.89
C TYR A 80 -2.17 23.00 -15.64
N PRO A 81 -1.68 23.96 -14.85
CA PRO A 81 -0.29 23.97 -14.43
C PRO A 81 0.00 22.78 -13.51
N VAL A 82 1.15 22.13 -13.73
CA VAL A 82 1.67 21.09 -12.83
C VAL A 82 2.24 21.74 -11.58
N GLU A 83 1.78 21.33 -10.41
CA GLU A 83 2.32 21.83 -9.15
C GLU A 83 3.78 21.40 -8.95
N GLY A 84 4.62 22.34 -8.50
CA GLY A 84 6.02 22.07 -8.17
C GLY A 84 6.19 21.03 -7.04
N SER A 85 5.16 20.80 -6.22
CA SER A 85 5.15 19.76 -5.17
C SER A 85 5.31 18.33 -5.73
N LEU A 86 4.90 18.11 -6.98
CA LEU A 86 4.98 16.81 -7.65
C LEU A 86 6.42 16.36 -7.89
N SER A 87 7.33 17.28 -8.24
CA SER A 87 8.74 16.95 -8.50
C SER A 87 9.41 16.41 -7.24
N HIS A 88 9.12 17.00 -6.08
CA HIS A 88 9.63 16.53 -4.79
C HIS A 88 9.18 15.10 -4.47
N LEU A 89 7.92 14.74 -4.78
CA LEU A 89 7.43 13.37 -4.60
C LEU A 89 8.13 12.38 -5.52
N LEU A 90 8.29 12.73 -6.79
CA LEU A 90 8.98 11.90 -7.79
C LEU A 90 10.46 11.71 -7.44
N ASP A 91 11.16 12.77 -7.03
CA ASP A 91 12.56 12.73 -6.62
C ASP A 91 12.76 11.93 -5.34
N ASN A 92 11.81 12.02 -4.40
CA ASN A 92 11.82 11.18 -3.20
C ASN A 92 11.60 9.71 -3.57
N GLU A 93 10.61 9.42 -4.41
CA GLU A 93 10.33 8.06 -4.88
C GLU A 93 11.54 7.42 -5.57
N LYS A 94 12.17 8.15 -6.50
CA LYS A 94 13.36 7.69 -7.23
C LYS A 94 14.53 7.33 -6.31
N ARG A 95 14.71 8.07 -5.20
CA ARG A 95 15.77 7.81 -4.22
C ARG A 95 15.45 6.68 -3.25
N ARG A 96 14.16 6.40 -3.02
CA ARG A 96 13.69 5.53 -1.94
C ARG A 96 13.15 4.19 -2.42
N ILE A 97 12.72 4.08 -3.67
CA ILE A 97 12.30 2.83 -4.29
C ILE A 97 13.40 2.36 -5.23
N THR A 98 14.32 1.58 -4.68
CA THR A 98 15.44 0.95 -5.40
C THR A 98 15.42 -0.56 -5.18
N GLU A 99 16.12 -1.31 -6.04
CA GLU A 99 16.28 -2.77 -5.88
C GLU A 99 16.88 -3.14 -4.51
N GLU A 100 17.82 -2.33 -4.01
CA GLU A 100 18.40 -2.50 -2.68
C GLU A 100 17.32 -2.35 -1.59
N THR A 101 16.50 -1.30 -1.65
CA THR A 101 15.43 -1.10 -0.66
C THR A 101 14.37 -2.20 -0.70
N LEU A 102 14.06 -2.75 -1.88
CA LEU A 102 13.14 -3.88 -2.02
C LEU A 102 13.75 -5.17 -1.44
N THR A 103 15.05 -5.37 -1.63
CA THR A 103 15.77 -6.50 -1.02
C THR A 103 15.81 -6.37 0.51
N GLN A 104 16.05 -5.17 1.02
CA GLN A 104 16.00 -4.87 2.45
C GLN A 104 14.59 -5.07 3.02
N PHE A 105 13.56 -4.63 2.29
CA PHE A 105 12.16 -4.88 2.65
C PHE A 105 11.87 -6.37 2.78
N ALA A 106 12.25 -7.19 1.78
CA ALA A 106 12.03 -8.64 1.84
C ALA A 106 12.73 -9.28 3.06
N ARG A 107 13.94 -8.84 3.40
CA ARG A 107 14.65 -9.28 4.61
C ARG A 107 13.93 -8.86 5.88
N ALA A 108 13.45 -7.60 5.94
CA ALA A 108 12.69 -7.09 7.07
C ALA A 108 11.37 -7.84 7.26
N VAL A 109 10.68 -8.22 6.18
CA VAL A 109 9.47 -9.04 6.23
C VAL A 109 9.78 -10.40 6.88
N ALA A 110 10.83 -11.08 6.41
CA ALA A 110 11.25 -12.36 7.00
C ALA A 110 11.63 -12.21 8.48
N GLN A 111 12.36 -11.15 8.84
CA GLN A 111 12.73 -10.88 10.24
C GLN A 111 11.49 -10.62 11.10
N SER A 112 10.53 -9.83 10.63
CA SER A 112 9.29 -9.53 11.38
C SER A 112 8.48 -10.78 11.70
N LYS A 113 8.49 -11.78 10.80
CA LYS A 113 7.88 -13.09 11.05
C LYS A 113 8.56 -13.80 12.22
N LEU A 114 9.89 -13.83 12.25
CA LEU A 114 10.65 -14.46 13.33
C LEU A 114 10.42 -13.75 14.67
N ASP A 115 10.44 -12.43 14.66
CA ASP A 115 10.23 -11.61 15.84
C ASP A 115 8.81 -11.81 16.42
N LEU A 116 7.79 -11.86 15.55
CA LEU A 116 6.42 -12.12 15.96
C LEU A 116 6.26 -13.53 16.54
N LEU A 117 6.85 -14.55 15.92
CA LEU A 117 6.81 -15.92 16.45
C LEU A 117 7.50 -16.02 17.81
N ALA A 118 8.64 -15.34 18.00
CA ALA A 118 9.33 -15.28 19.28
C ALA A 118 8.45 -14.64 20.37
N LEU A 119 7.82 -13.49 20.07
CA LEU A 119 6.88 -12.82 20.96
C LEU A 119 5.71 -13.74 21.36
N LEU A 120 5.07 -14.38 20.37
CA LEU A 120 3.92 -15.25 20.61
C LEU A 120 4.30 -16.49 21.44
N ARG A 121 5.47 -17.07 21.18
CA ARG A 121 6.02 -18.18 21.98
C ARG A 121 6.17 -17.77 23.44
N ASP A 122 6.77 -16.62 23.71
CA ASP A 122 7.05 -16.17 25.09
C ASP A 122 5.74 -15.94 25.87
N ILE A 123 4.71 -15.38 25.20
CA ILE A 123 3.36 -15.23 25.75
C ILE A 123 2.72 -16.59 26.05
N LYS A 124 2.85 -17.57 25.15
CA LYS A 124 2.32 -18.93 25.36
C LYS A 124 3.02 -19.67 26.50
N VAL A 125 4.35 -19.55 26.60
CA VAL A 125 5.14 -20.17 27.69
C VAL A 125 4.72 -19.60 29.05
N ALA A 126 4.36 -18.31 29.10
CA ALA A 126 3.80 -17.69 30.29
C ALA A 126 2.37 -18.15 30.64
N GLY A 127 1.75 -19.02 29.83
CA GLY A 127 0.41 -19.57 30.06
C GLY A 127 -0.73 -18.59 29.70
N ALA A 128 -0.43 -17.49 29.01
CA ALA A 128 -1.44 -16.52 28.59
C ALA A 128 -2.20 -16.99 27.33
N ARG A 129 -3.42 -16.46 27.16
CA ARG A 129 -4.25 -16.68 25.96
C ARG A 129 -4.03 -15.56 24.95
N ILE A 130 -4.09 -15.90 23.67
CA ILE A 130 -3.83 -14.95 22.58
C ILE A 130 -5.03 -14.91 21.66
N TYR A 131 -5.57 -13.71 21.44
CA TYR A 131 -6.72 -13.49 20.58
C TYR A 131 -6.38 -12.50 19.47
N GLY A 132 -6.88 -12.75 18.27
CA GLY A 132 -6.90 -11.76 17.19
C GLY A 132 -8.10 -10.82 17.33
N ILE A 133 -7.95 -9.57 16.90
CA ILE A 133 -9.04 -8.58 16.86
C ILE A 133 -9.16 -8.09 15.42
N GLY A 134 -10.33 -8.33 14.81
CA GLY A 134 -10.62 -8.07 13.40
C GLY A 134 -10.20 -9.22 12.48
N ALA A 135 -11.05 -9.51 11.50
CA ALA A 135 -10.84 -10.50 10.44
C ALA A 135 -10.86 -9.87 9.03
N PRO A 136 -10.08 -8.80 8.76
CA PRO A 136 -10.01 -8.20 7.42
C PRO A 136 -9.28 -9.10 6.42
N SER A 137 -9.47 -8.87 5.12
CA SER A 137 -8.81 -9.61 4.03
C SER A 137 -7.28 -9.68 4.21
N ARG A 138 -6.64 -8.56 4.59
CA ARG A 138 -5.19 -8.49 4.86
C ARG A 138 -4.69 -9.42 5.97
N ALA A 139 -5.56 -9.78 6.92
CA ALA A 139 -5.18 -10.72 7.99
C ALA A 139 -4.88 -12.12 7.45
N SER A 140 -5.47 -12.49 6.30
CA SER A 140 -5.19 -13.78 5.67
C SER A 140 -3.72 -13.90 5.28
N THR A 141 -3.11 -12.87 4.68
CA THR A 141 -1.69 -12.88 4.33
C THR A 141 -0.83 -13.01 5.58
N LEU A 142 -1.10 -12.22 6.62
CA LEU A 142 -0.33 -12.26 7.86
C LEU A 142 -0.37 -13.66 8.51
N ILE A 143 -1.58 -14.20 8.72
CA ILE A 143 -1.80 -15.50 9.36
C ILE A 143 -1.09 -16.62 8.58
N ASN A 144 -1.32 -16.68 7.26
CA ASN A 144 -0.75 -17.74 6.42
C ASN A 144 0.77 -17.60 6.27
N TYR A 145 1.28 -16.38 6.07
CA TYR A 145 2.71 -16.16 5.89
C TYR A 145 3.50 -16.47 7.17
N VAL A 146 3.01 -16.02 8.32
CA VAL A 146 3.65 -16.27 9.62
C VAL A 146 3.48 -17.75 10.02
N GLY A 147 2.38 -18.39 9.62
CA GLY A 147 2.05 -19.77 9.97
C GLY A 147 1.33 -19.86 11.31
N LEU A 148 0.40 -18.93 11.57
CA LEU A 148 -0.41 -18.92 12.79
C LEU A 148 -1.58 -19.89 12.64
N ASP A 149 -1.80 -20.72 13.65
CA ASP A 149 -2.91 -21.66 13.73
C ASP A 149 -3.62 -21.57 15.09
N ASN A 150 -4.56 -22.47 15.33
CA ASN A 150 -5.34 -22.53 16.56
C ASN A 150 -4.55 -23.02 17.80
N SER A 151 -3.32 -23.50 17.63
CA SER A 151 -2.42 -23.80 18.75
C SER A 151 -1.79 -22.51 19.30
N ILE A 152 -1.65 -21.48 18.46
CA ILE A 152 -1.08 -20.18 18.81
C ILE A 152 -2.18 -19.15 19.12
N LEU A 153 -3.15 -18.99 18.22
CA LEU A 153 -4.28 -18.06 18.39
C LEU A 153 -5.53 -18.81 18.84
N ASP A 154 -6.05 -18.47 20.02
CA ASP A 154 -7.24 -19.11 20.59
C ASP A 154 -8.48 -18.88 19.72
N CYS A 155 -8.71 -17.63 19.30
CA CYS A 155 -9.69 -17.26 18.28
C CYS A 155 -9.43 -15.85 17.74
N VAL A 156 -10.16 -15.48 16.68
CA VAL A 156 -10.23 -14.11 16.15
C VAL A 156 -11.62 -13.56 16.45
N LEU A 157 -11.66 -12.38 17.07
CA LEU A 157 -12.88 -11.68 17.41
C LEU A 157 -13.22 -10.66 16.31
N GLU A 158 -14.49 -10.55 15.95
CA GLU A 158 -14.98 -9.61 14.94
C GLU A 158 -16.30 -9.00 15.42
N ILE A 159 -16.56 -7.74 15.03
CA ILE A 159 -17.86 -7.13 15.27
C ILE A 159 -18.92 -7.78 14.39
N LYS A 160 -20.17 -7.78 14.86
CA LYS A 160 -21.28 -8.22 14.04
C LYS A 160 -21.47 -7.21 12.89
N GLY A 161 -21.39 -7.70 11.65
CA GLY A 161 -21.66 -6.92 10.44
C GLY A 161 -23.12 -6.54 10.27
#